data_AF-M1CN95-F1
#
_entry.id   AF-M1CN95-F1
#
_cell.length_a   1.000
_cell.length_b   1.000
_cell.length_c   1.000
_cell.angle_alpha   90.00
_cell.angle_beta   90.00
_cell.angle_gamma   90.00
#
_symmetry.space_group_name_H-M   'P 1'
#
loop_
_entity.id
_entity.type
_entity.pdbx_description
1 polymer ?
#
loop_
_entity_poly.entity_id
_entity_poly.type
_entity_poly.pdbx_seq_one_letter_code
_entity_poly.pdbx_strand_id
1 'polypeptide(L)'
;MFLKLLEAVLKTGNRMNVGTNRGDAHAFKLDTLLKLVDVKGADGKTTLLHFVVQEIIKGEGTRLSGGDQNEQCTTNDDAKYRKLGLQVVSNITSELIHVKNAAAMDSEVLHSDVLKLSKGIGNITEVAGYIEAVGSEESSTKKFSESMNRFMEIAEEKIIRLQAQEALAMSLVKEITEYFHGDSAREEAHPFRTFMVVKDFLMILDRVCKEVGMINERTVVSSAHKFPVPVNPNLQPVTSSYTAKRQHSSSDDEYLSS
;
A
#
# COMPACT_ATOMS: atom_id res chain seq x y z
N MET A 1 -6.04 -1.93 2.11
CA MET A 1 -4.89 -2.76 2.51
C MET A 1 -3.69 -1.99 3.09
N PHE A 2 -3.49 -0.71 2.74
CA PHE A 2 -2.29 0.06 3.11
C PHE A 2 -1.95 0.06 4.62
N LEU A 3 -2.93 0.23 5.51
CA LEU A 3 -2.69 0.20 6.97
C LEU A 3 -2.11 -1.14 7.46
N LYS A 4 -2.55 -2.27 6.90
CA LYS A 4 -1.99 -3.59 7.22
C LYS A 4 -0.51 -3.71 6.80
N LEU A 5 -0.15 -3.09 5.68
CA LEU A 5 1.26 -3.02 5.26
C LEU A 5 2.08 -2.19 6.25
N LEU A 6 1.57 -1.04 6.69
CA LEU A 6 2.23 -0.25 7.74
C LEU A 6 2.39 -1.05 9.04
N GLU A 7 1.34 -1.75 9.46
CA GLU A 7 1.38 -2.61 10.65
C GLU A 7 2.41 -3.74 10.52
N ALA A 8 2.48 -4.39 9.36
CA ALA A 8 3.48 -5.42 9.08
C ALA A 8 4.91 -4.87 9.11
N VAL A 9 5.13 -3.65 8.58
CA VAL A 9 6.40 -2.94 8.69
C VAL A 9 6.75 -2.66 10.16
N LEU A 10 5.80 -2.14 10.94
CA LEU A 10 6.01 -1.84 12.36
C LEU A 10 6.37 -3.10 13.15
N LYS A 11 5.58 -4.18 13.00
CA LYS A 11 5.82 -5.47 13.66
C LYS A 11 7.18 -6.06 13.30
N THR A 12 7.54 -6.01 12.01
CA THR A 12 8.84 -6.50 11.54
C THR A 12 9.99 -5.65 12.09
N GLY A 13 9.84 -4.32 12.07
CA GLY A 13 10.81 -3.38 12.63
C GLY A 13 11.05 -3.62 14.12
N ASN A 14 9.98 -3.75 14.91
CA ASN A 14 10.07 -4.04 16.34
C ASN A 14 10.78 -5.37 16.61
N ARG A 15 10.45 -6.42 15.86
CA ARG A 15 11.10 -7.72 15.98
C ARG A 15 12.60 -7.68 15.65
N MET A 16 13.00 -6.89 14.66
CA MET A 16 14.41 -6.74 14.29
C MET A 16 15.21 -5.86 15.25
N ASN A 17 14.55 -4.98 15.99
CA ASN A 17 15.18 -4.00 16.88
C ASN A 17 15.00 -4.33 18.37
N VAL A 18 14.63 -5.58 18.71
CA VAL A 18 14.51 -6.03 20.10
C VAL A 18 15.81 -5.76 20.87
N GLY A 19 15.69 -5.15 22.04
CA GLY A 19 16.83 -4.80 22.89
C GLY A 19 17.59 -3.53 22.47
N THR A 20 17.12 -2.81 21.45
CA THR A 20 17.66 -1.50 21.05
C THR A 20 16.67 -0.39 21.40
N ASN A 21 17.13 0.87 21.35
CA ASN A 21 16.28 2.06 21.50
C ASN A 21 15.27 2.25 20.35
N ARG A 22 15.29 1.40 19.31
CA ARG A 22 14.33 1.38 18.22
C ARG A 22 13.35 0.21 18.30
N GLY A 23 13.48 -0.65 19.32
CA GLY A 23 12.50 -1.70 19.63
C GLY A 23 11.27 -1.12 20.31
N ASP A 24 10.19 -1.91 20.33
CA ASP A 24 8.92 -1.57 21.02
C ASP A 24 8.31 -0.22 20.60
N ALA A 25 8.52 0.16 19.33
CA ALA A 25 7.91 1.35 18.76
C ALA A 25 6.40 1.14 18.62
N HIS A 26 5.63 2.19 18.91
CA HIS A 26 4.17 2.20 18.74
C HIS A 26 3.76 2.73 17.35
N ALA A 27 4.63 3.51 16.73
CA ALA A 27 4.44 4.11 15.41
C ALA A 27 5.80 4.43 14.77
N PHE A 28 5.78 4.73 13.48
CA PHE A 28 6.95 5.23 12.74
C PHE A 28 6.51 6.31 11.75
N LYS A 29 7.41 7.24 11.43
CA LYS A 29 7.16 8.27 10.41
C LYS A 29 7.15 7.65 9.02
N LEU A 30 6.25 8.09 8.13
CA LEU A 30 6.12 7.54 6.77
C LEU A 30 7.42 7.58 5.95
N ASP A 31 8.31 8.54 6.18
CA ASP A 31 9.63 8.62 5.55
C ASP A 31 10.48 7.33 5.76
N THR A 32 10.19 6.56 6.81
CA THR A 32 10.85 5.28 7.08
C THR A 32 10.55 4.25 6.00
N LEU A 33 9.40 4.34 5.32
CA LEU A 33 9.03 3.42 4.24
C LEU A 33 10.03 3.44 3.09
N LEU A 34 10.58 4.61 2.78
CA LEU A 34 11.56 4.79 1.70
C LEU A 34 12.91 4.14 2.03
N LYS A 35 13.19 3.86 3.31
CA LYS A 35 14.44 3.25 3.76
C LYS A 35 14.40 1.72 3.76
N LEU A 36 13.23 1.12 3.59
CA LEU A 36 13.06 -0.34 3.65
C LEU A 36 13.78 -1.07 2.51
N VAL A 37 14.12 -0.37 1.42
CA VAL A 37 14.90 -0.92 0.31
C VAL A 37 16.41 -0.91 0.56
N ASP A 38 16.87 -0.08 1.50
CA ASP A 38 18.30 0.04 1.82
C ASP A 38 18.74 -1.04 2.82
N VAL A 39 17.81 -1.54 3.63
CA VAL A 39 18.06 -2.65 4.55
C VAL A 39 18.03 -3.95 3.76
N LYS A 40 19.20 -4.54 3.52
CA LYS A 40 19.37 -5.75 2.70
C LYS A 40 19.77 -6.95 3.54
N GLY A 41 19.35 -8.13 3.08
CA GLY A 41 19.81 -9.41 3.61
C GLY A 41 21.25 -9.73 3.19
N ALA A 42 21.77 -10.86 3.68
CA ALA A 42 23.13 -11.31 3.40
C ALA A 42 23.42 -11.55 1.91
N ASP A 43 22.38 -11.77 1.09
CA ASP A 43 22.49 -11.93 -0.36
C ASP A 43 22.74 -10.60 -1.11
N GLY A 44 22.65 -9.45 -0.42
CA GLY A 44 22.77 -8.11 -0.99
C GLY A 44 21.68 -7.74 -2.02
N LYS A 45 20.68 -8.61 -2.22
CA LYS A 45 19.63 -8.49 -3.24
C LYS A 45 18.26 -8.32 -2.61
N THR A 46 17.93 -9.17 -1.65
CA THR A 46 16.63 -9.16 -0.99
C THR A 46 16.61 -8.07 0.08
N THR A 47 15.62 -7.17 -0.02
CA THR A 47 15.47 -6.07 0.94
C THR A 47 14.48 -6.42 2.05
N LEU A 48 14.43 -5.63 3.11
CA LEU A 48 13.43 -5.77 4.16
C LEU A 48 12.00 -5.68 3.61
N LEU A 49 11.77 -4.80 2.61
CA LEU A 49 10.46 -4.70 1.98
C LEU A 49 10.05 -5.99 1.24
N HIS A 50 10.99 -6.71 0.61
CA HIS A 50 10.70 -8.01 0.00
C HIS A 50 10.17 -9.01 1.03
N PHE A 51 10.84 -9.07 2.19
CA PHE A 51 10.43 -9.95 3.28
C PHE A 51 9.03 -9.57 3.80
N VAL A 52 8.78 -8.29 4.08
CA VAL A 52 7.47 -7.82 4.54
C VAL A 52 6.37 -8.16 3.53
N VAL A 53 6.60 -7.92 2.24
CA VAL A 53 5.65 -8.26 1.17
C VAL A 53 5.39 -9.77 1.13
N GLN A 54 6.42 -10.61 1.21
CA GLN A 54 6.25 -12.07 1.24
C GLN A 54 5.43 -12.55 2.44
N GLU A 55 5.63 -11.96 3.62
CA GLU A 55 4.86 -12.32 4.82
C GLU A 55 3.38 -11.94 4.69
N ILE A 56 3.07 -10.78 4.12
CA ILE A 56 1.68 -10.37 3.84
C ILE A 56 1.05 -11.30 2.79
N ILE A 57 1.79 -11.65 1.75
CA ILE A 57 1.33 -12.59 0.71
C ILE A 57 0.93 -13.94 1.30
N LYS A 58 1.75 -14.50 2.20
CA LYS A 58 1.44 -15.77 2.88
C LYS A 58 0.17 -15.63 3.72
N GLY A 59 0.09 -14.57 4.54
CA GLY A 59 -1.07 -14.33 5.39
C GLY A 59 -2.37 -14.15 4.61
N GLU A 60 -2.40 -13.27 3.61
CA GLU A 60 -3.61 -13.03 2.82
C GLU A 60 -3.96 -14.19 1.88
N GLY A 61 -2.96 -14.92 1.36
CA GLY A 61 -3.16 -16.11 0.54
C GLY A 61 -3.93 -17.22 1.27
N THR A 62 -3.57 -17.49 2.55
CA THR A 62 -4.27 -18.47 3.38
C THR A 62 -5.70 -18.04 3.74
N ARG A 63 -5.91 -16.74 4.01
CA ARG A 63 -7.25 -16.21 4.35
C ARG A 63 -8.25 -16.34 3.19
N LEU A 64 -7.81 -16.10 1.96
CA LEU A 64 -8.67 -16.13 0.78
C LEU A 64 -9.03 -17.53 0.29
N SER A 65 -8.35 -18.57 0.77
CA SER A 65 -8.66 -19.95 0.40
C SER A 65 -9.72 -20.63 1.26
N GLY A 66 -10.20 -19.99 2.35
CA GLY A 66 -11.25 -20.56 3.21
C GLY A 66 -10.82 -21.81 3.97
N GLY A 67 -9.74 -21.74 4.76
CA GLY A 67 -9.18 -22.91 5.43
C GLY A 67 -10.03 -23.46 6.58
N ASP A 68 -10.60 -24.65 6.39
CA ASP A 68 -10.71 -25.65 7.46
C ASP A 68 -9.30 -26.17 7.79
N GLN A 69 -8.98 -26.22 9.09
CA GLN A 69 -7.63 -26.35 9.65
C GLN A 69 -6.97 -27.75 9.53
N ASN A 70 -7.36 -28.62 8.58
CA ASN A 70 -6.97 -30.03 8.64
C ASN A 70 -6.47 -30.70 7.35
N GLU A 71 -6.13 -29.96 6.30
CA GLU A 71 -5.58 -30.56 5.07
C GLU A 71 -4.10 -30.23 4.86
N GLN A 72 -3.32 -31.29 4.66
CA GLN A 72 -1.89 -31.24 4.39
C GLN A 72 -1.65 -30.58 3.04
N CYS A 73 -1.14 -29.34 3.06
CA CYS A 73 -0.97 -28.49 1.88
C CYS A 73 -0.12 -29.18 0.79
N THR A 74 -0.70 -29.35 -0.41
CA THR A 74 0.08 -29.82 -1.57
C THR A 74 0.87 -28.65 -2.18
N THR A 75 1.93 -28.94 -2.92
CA THR A 75 2.78 -27.90 -3.55
C THR A 75 2.02 -27.00 -4.54
N ASN A 76 0.88 -27.45 -5.06
CA ASN A 76 0.03 -26.68 -5.99
C ASN A 76 -0.84 -25.64 -5.27
N ASP A 77 -1.32 -25.94 -4.07
CA ASP A 77 -2.14 -25.02 -3.26
C ASP A 77 -1.30 -23.83 -2.77
N ASP A 78 -0.05 -24.13 -2.41
CA ASP A 78 0.99 -23.17 -2.04
C ASP A 78 1.24 -22.09 -3.11
N ALA A 79 1.29 -22.48 -4.37
CA ALA A 79 1.48 -21.57 -5.49
C ALA A 79 0.24 -20.68 -5.70
N LYS A 80 -0.95 -21.26 -5.55
CA LYS A 80 -2.22 -20.55 -5.64
C LYS A 80 -2.35 -19.49 -4.54
N TYR A 81 -1.99 -19.82 -3.29
CA TYR A 81 -2.03 -18.88 -2.17
C TYR A 81 -1.06 -17.72 -2.35
N ARG A 82 0.16 -18.01 -2.78
CA ARG A 82 1.14 -16.96 -3.10
C ARG A 82 0.64 -16.03 -4.22
N LYS A 83 -0.03 -16.57 -5.24
CA LYS A 83 -0.62 -15.76 -6.32
C LYS A 83 -1.77 -14.88 -5.83
N LEU A 84 -2.70 -15.42 -5.05
CA LEU A 84 -3.81 -14.67 -4.47
C LEU A 84 -3.32 -13.57 -3.53
N GLY A 85 -2.42 -13.89 -2.61
CA GLY A 85 -1.82 -12.91 -1.70
C GLY A 85 -1.06 -11.81 -2.44
N LEU A 86 -0.31 -12.15 -3.50
CA LEU A 86 0.39 -11.17 -4.32
C LEU A 86 -0.58 -10.21 -5.00
N GLN A 87 -1.71 -10.71 -5.53
CA GLN A 87 -2.74 -9.87 -6.14
C GLN A 87 -3.30 -8.85 -5.14
N VAL A 88 -3.51 -9.25 -3.89
CA VAL A 88 -3.99 -8.34 -2.84
C VAL A 88 -2.97 -7.23 -2.57
N VAL A 89 -1.69 -7.56 -2.44
CA VAL A 89 -0.65 -6.56 -2.16
C VAL A 89 -0.43 -5.64 -3.37
N SER A 90 -0.45 -6.17 -4.60
CA SER A 90 -0.31 -5.35 -5.81
C SER A 90 -1.46 -4.36 -6.02
N ASN A 91 -2.65 -4.66 -5.49
CA ASN A 91 -3.81 -3.77 -5.59
C ASN A 91 -3.70 -2.51 -4.73
N ILE A 92 -2.75 -2.44 -3.78
CA ILE A 92 -2.55 -1.24 -2.93
C ILE A 92 -2.27 0.00 -3.81
N THR A 93 -1.50 -0.16 -4.89
CA THR A 93 -1.20 0.94 -5.82
C THR A 93 -2.46 1.48 -6.50
N SER A 94 -3.43 0.60 -6.80
CA SER A 94 -4.71 0.99 -7.40
C SER A 94 -5.66 1.62 -6.38
N GLU A 95 -5.68 1.14 -5.13
CA GLU A 95 -6.46 1.76 -4.03
C GLU A 95 -6.04 3.22 -3.78
N LEU A 96 -4.77 3.55 -4.05
CA LEU A 96 -4.18 4.86 -3.79
C LEU A 96 -3.84 5.64 -5.07
N ILE A 97 -4.59 5.42 -6.16
CA ILE A 97 -4.29 6.00 -7.48
C ILE A 97 -4.22 7.54 -7.48
N HIS A 98 -5.05 8.21 -6.67
CA HIS A 98 -5.08 9.68 -6.59
C HIS A 98 -3.91 10.28 -5.83
N VAL A 99 -3.15 9.49 -5.06
CA VAL A 99 -1.96 9.97 -4.34
C VAL A 99 -0.94 10.56 -5.29
N LYS A 100 -0.78 9.98 -6.49
CA LYS A 100 0.13 10.52 -7.51
C LYS A 100 -0.27 11.91 -7.96
N ASN A 101 -1.57 12.18 -8.10
CA ASN A 101 -2.07 13.49 -8.51
C ASN A 101 -1.91 14.49 -7.36
N ALA A 102 -2.29 14.11 -6.14
CA ALA A 102 -2.14 14.94 -4.95
C ALA A 102 -0.67 15.34 -4.70
N ALA A 103 0.27 14.39 -4.87
CA ALA A 103 1.70 14.63 -4.74
C ALA A 103 2.29 15.58 -5.80
N ALA A 104 1.57 15.84 -6.88
CA ALA A 104 1.97 16.76 -7.95
C ALA A 104 1.31 18.14 -7.80
N MET A 105 0.50 18.36 -6.76
CA MET A 105 -0.17 19.63 -6.52
C MET A 105 0.76 20.65 -5.91
N ASP A 106 0.58 21.89 -6.36
CA ASP A 106 1.23 23.07 -5.82
C ASP A 106 0.17 23.90 -5.08
N SER A 107 0.31 24.00 -3.77
CA SER A 107 -0.65 24.69 -2.90
C SER A 107 -0.64 26.20 -3.13
N GLU A 108 0.52 26.79 -3.42
CA GLU A 108 0.63 28.23 -3.61
C GLU A 108 -0.01 28.64 -4.93
N VAL A 109 0.22 27.87 -5.99
CA VAL A 109 -0.40 28.10 -7.31
C VAL A 109 -1.92 27.93 -7.21
N LEU A 110 -2.40 26.86 -6.57
CA LEU A 110 -3.83 26.63 -6.36
C LEU A 110 -4.48 27.81 -5.63
N HIS A 111 -3.89 28.23 -4.51
CA HIS A 111 -4.40 29.35 -3.72
C HIS A 111 -4.41 30.66 -4.51
N SER A 112 -3.30 30.96 -5.20
CA SER A 112 -3.18 32.13 -6.07
C SER A 112 -4.27 32.16 -7.13
N ASP A 113 -4.57 31.04 -7.77
CA ASP A 113 -5.54 30.99 -8.86
C ASP A 113 -6.98 31.14 -8.35
N VAL A 114 -7.32 30.59 -7.19
CA VAL A 114 -8.61 30.85 -6.52
C VAL A 114 -8.74 32.32 -6.13
N LEU A 115 -7.69 32.93 -5.58
CA LEU A 115 -7.67 34.37 -5.26
C LEU A 115 -7.84 35.25 -6.51
N LYS A 116 -7.17 34.90 -7.63
CA LYS A 116 -7.32 35.64 -8.90
C LYS A 116 -8.75 35.57 -9.43
N LEU A 117 -9.42 34.42 -9.32
CA LEU A 117 -10.83 34.29 -9.72
C LEU A 117 -11.72 35.18 -8.86
N SER A 118 -11.54 35.15 -7.53
CA SER A 118 -12.31 35.97 -6.59
C SER A 118 -12.08 37.47 -6.81
N LYS A 119 -10.83 37.90 -7.03
CA LYS A 119 -10.53 39.30 -7.38
C LYS A 119 -11.09 39.68 -8.75
N GLY A 120 -10.96 38.79 -9.72
CA GLY A 120 -11.43 39.00 -11.08
C GLY A 120 -12.93 39.24 -11.14
N ILE A 121 -13.74 38.47 -10.40
CA ILE A 121 -15.18 38.69 -10.34
C ILE A 121 -15.53 40.03 -9.68
N GLY A 122 -14.86 40.40 -8.58
CA GLY A 122 -15.06 41.69 -7.93
C GLY A 122 -14.79 42.88 -8.87
N ASN A 123 -13.70 42.81 -9.65
CA ASN A 123 -13.39 43.84 -10.65
C ASN A 123 -14.48 43.93 -11.74
N ILE A 124 -15.04 42.80 -12.17
CA ILE A 124 -16.12 42.77 -13.16
C ILE A 124 -17.39 43.40 -12.57
N THR A 125 -17.72 43.09 -11.31
CA THR A 125 -18.86 43.68 -10.59
C THR A 125 -18.75 45.20 -10.50
N GLU A 126 -17.57 45.72 -10.19
CA GLU A 126 -17.33 47.18 -10.18
C GLU A 126 -17.54 47.79 -11.57
N VAL A 127 -16.91 47.23 -12.61
CA VAL A 127 -17.02 47.76 -13.98
C VAL A 127 -18.45 47.67 -14.52
N ALA A 128 -19.16 46.58 -14.26
CA ALA A 128 -20.56 46.41 -14.65
C ALA A 128 -21.46 47.45 -13.97
N GLY A 129 -21.26 47.69 -12.67
CA GLY A 129 -21.98 48.73 -11.93
C GLY A 129 -21.73 50.15 -12.47
N TYR A 130 -20.49 50.46 -12.87
CA TYR A 130 -20.19 51.74 -13.53
C TYR A 130 -20.88 51.88 -14.88
N ILE A 131 -20.92 50.83 -15.71
CA ILE A 131 -21.58 50.85 -17.01
C ILE A 131 -23.09 51.05 -16.85
N GLU A 132 -23.71 50.40 -15.86
CA GLU A 132 -25.13 50.58 -15.54
C GLU A 132 -25.43 52.00 -15.05
N ALA A 133 -24.55 52.59 -14.23
CA ALA A 133 -24.76 53.94 -13.68
C ALA A 133 -24.59 55.06 -14.72
N VAL A 134 -23.74 54.87 -15.73
CA VAL A 134 -23.43 55.89 -16.75
C VAL A 134 -24.22 55.66 -18.06
N GLY A 135 -24.74 54.46 -18.28
CA GLY A 135 -25.41 54.07 -19.51
C GLY A 135 -26.78 54.75 -19.71
N SER A 136 -27.06 55.20 -20.93
CA SER A 136 -28.41 55.61 -21.36
C SER A 136 -29.37 54.41 -21.39
N GLU A 137 -30.70 54.65 -21.37
CA GLU A 137 -31.76 53.63 -21.54
C GLU A 137 -31.83 53.01 -22.95
N GLU A 138 -30.68 52.78 -23.58
CA GLU A 138 -30.59 52.11 -24.86
C GLU A 138 -30.77 50.59 -24.67
N SER A 139 -31.54 49.95 -25.56
CA SER A 139 -31.87 48.52 -25.47
C SER A 139 -30.62 47.62 -25.45
N SER A 140 -29.51 48.06 -26.04
CA SER A 140 -28.20 47.40 -26.05
C SER A 140 -27.56 47.35 -24.66
N THR A 141 -27.51 48.48 -23.95
CA THR A 141 -26.97 48.59 -22.58
C THR A 141 -27.74 47.71 -21.60
N LYS A 142 -29.07 47.68 -21.72
CA LYS A 142 -29.93 46.82 -20.90
C LYS A 142 -29.64 45.33 -21.09
N LYS A 143 -29.49 44.88 -22.34
CA LYS A 143 -29.15 43.47 -22.64
C LYS A 143 -27.77 43.07 -22.13
N PHE A 144 -26.80 43.99 -22.18
CA PHE A 144 -25.47 43.76 -21.61
C PHE A 144 -25.56 43.59 -20.10
N SER A 145 -26.23 44.52 -19.40
CA SER A 145 -26.46 44.45 -17.95
C SER A 145 -27.13 43.14 -17.52
N GLU A 146 -28.23 42.75 -18.17
CA GLU A 146 -28.93 41.49 -17.87
C GLU A 146 -28.01 40.26 -18.04
N SER A 147 -27.23 40.24 -19.12
CA SER A 147 -26.27 39.17 -19.38
C SER A 147 -25.14 39.13 -18.36
N MET A 148 -24.62 40.30 -17.96
CA MET A 148 -23.50 40.40 -17.02
C MET A 148 -23.94 40.06 -15.60
N ASN A 149 -25.11 40.53 -15.17
CA ASN A 149 -25.68 40.17 -13.86
C ASN A 149 -25.87 38.67 -13.72
N ARG A 150 -26.40 38.00 -14.76
CA ARG A 150 -26.52 36.54 -14.76
C ARG A 150 -25.16 35.82 -14.72
N PHE A 151 -24.17 36.34 -15.45
CA PHE A 151 -22.82 35.79 -15.41
C PHE A 151 -22.22 35.92 -14.01
N MET A 152 -22.35 37.09 -13.38
CA MET A 152 -21.77 37.37 -12.07
C MET A 152 -22.40 36.53 -10.98
N GLU A 153 -23.73 36.41 -10.96
CA GLU A 153 -24.45 35.57 -9.99
C GLU A 153 -23.94 34.12 -10.03
N ILE A 154 -23.80 33.53 -11.23
CA ILE A 154 -23.31 32.15 -11.39
C ILE A 154 -21.81 32.05 -11.03
N ALA A 155 -21.02 33.05 -11.38
CA ALA A 155 -19.58 33.05 -11.12
C ALA A 155 -19.27 33.18 -9.63
N GLU A 156 -19.92 34.11 -8.93
CA GLU A 156 -19.78 34.32 -7.48
C GLU A 156 -20.13 33.04 -6.70
N GLU A 157 -21.26 32.41 -7.01
CA GLU A 157 -21.68 31.16 -6.37
C GLU A 157 -20.61 30.06 -6.57
N LYS A 158 -20.11 29.90 -7.79
CA LYS A 158 -19.07 28.90 -8.11
C LYS A 158 -17.75 29.20 -7.41
N ILE A 159 -17.33 30.47 -7.35
CA ILE A 159 -16.08 30.89 -6.72
C ILE A 159 -16.14 30.67 -5.21
N ILE A 160 -17.24 31.03 -4.56
CA ILE A 160 -17.44 30.78 -3.12
C ILE A 160 -17.35 29.27 -2.82
N ARG A 161 -17.99 28.43 -3.64
CA ARG A 161 -17.88 26.97 -3.49
C ARG A 161 -16.45 26.48 -3.70
N LEU A 162 -15.73 27.03 -4.66
CA LEU A 162 -14.34 26.66 -4.92
C LEU A 162 -13.42 27.03 -3.74
N GLN A 163 -13.58 28.23 -3.17
CA GLN A 163 -12.86 28.68 -1.97
C GLN A 163 -13.14 27.77 -0.77
N ALA A 164 -14.39 27.39 -0.55
CA ALA A 164 -14.76 26.46 0.52
C ALA A 164 -14.13 25.07 0.32
N GLN A 165 -14.12 24.56 -0.92
CA GLN A 165 -13.50 23.28 -1.25
C GLN A 165 -11.97 23.31 -1.09
N GLU A 166 -11.32 24.40 -1.50
CA GLU A 166 -9.88 24.61 -1.30
C GLU A 166 -9.53 24.59 0.19
N ALA A 167 -10.24 25.38 1.01
CA ALA A 167 -10.01 25.44 2.45
C ALA A 167 -10.21 24.08 3.14
N LEU A 168 -11.28 23.37 2.77
CA LEU A 168 -11.55 22.03 3.29
C LEU A 168 -10.47 21.02 2.87
N ALA A 169 -10.06 21.04 1.61
CA ALA A 169 -8.99 20.17 1.12
C ALA A 169 -7.69 20.41 1.89
N MET A 170 -7.29 21.67 2.07
CA MET A 170 -6.08 22.03 2.82
C MET A 170 -6.17 21.63 4.30
N SER A 171 -7.36 21.72 4.91
CA SER A 171 -7.58 21.23 6.28
C SER A 171 -7.37 19.72 6.39
N LEU A 172 -7.89 18.94 5.44
CA LEU A 172 -7.70 17.48 5.41
C LEU A 172 -6.23 17.10 5.17
N VAL A 173 -5.53 17.87 4.32
CA VAL A 173 -4.08 17.71 4.08
C VAL A 173 -3.28 17.96 5.37
N LYS A 174 -3.69 18.96 6.17
CA LYS A 174 -3.08 19.22 7.47
C LYS A 174 -3.34 18.07 8.44
N GLU A 175 -4.58 17.61 8.58
CA GLU A 175 -4.97 16.52 9.48
C GLU A 175 -4.20 15.22 9.17
N ILE A 176 -4.09 14.83 7.89
CA ILE A 176 -3.36 13.62 7.52
C ILE A 176 -1.85 13.76 7.75
N THR A 177 -1.31 14.97 7.60
CA THR A 177 0.11 15.25 7.89
C THR A 177 0.38 15.17 9.39
N GLU A 178 -0.50 15.71 10.22
CA GLU A 178 -0.41 15.59 11.68
C GLU A 178 -0.51 14.12 12.13
N TYR A 179 -1.41 13.35 11.52
CA TYR A 179 -1.56 11.93 11.84
C TYR A 179 -0.28 11.11 11.61
N PHE A 180 0.45 11.37 10.52
CA PHE A 180 1.64 10.57 10.16
C PHE A 180 2.99 11.18 10.57
N HIS A 181 3.06 12.50 10.77
CA HIS A 181 4.31 13.22 11.08
C HIS A 181 4.31 13.88 12.47
N GLY A 182 3.15 13.99 13.11
CA GLY A 182 2.96 14.61 14.42
C GLY A 182 2.92 16.13 14.32
N ASP A 183 4.08 16.77 14.43
CA ASP A 183 4.21 18.23 14.42
C ASP A 183 4.14 18.79 12.99
N SER A 184 2.96 19.31 12.61
CA SER A 184 2.72 19.90 11.29
C SER A 184 3.47 21.19 11.04
N ALA A 185 3.89 21.92 12.09
CA ALA A 185 4.57 23.21 11.96
C ALA A 185 5.89 23.10 11.16
N ARG A 186 6.53 21.92 11.20
CA ARG A 186 7.76 21.65 10.44
C ARG A 186 7.52 21.31 8.98
N GLU A 187 6.31 20.91 8.63
CA GLU A 187 5.93 20.47 7.29
C GLU A 187 5.02 21.47 6.57
N GLU A 188 4.69 22.61 7.19
CA GLU A 188 3.90 23.70 6.59
C GLU A 188 4.46 24.18 5.24
N ALA A 189 5.78 24.14 5.07
CA ALA A 189 6.44 24.53 3.81
C ALA A 189 6.12 23.59 2.63
N HIS A 190 5.70 22.34 2.89
CA HIS A 190 5.39 21.35 1.87
C HIS A 190 4.13 20.56 2.24
N PRO A 191 2.93 21.15 2.13
CA PRO A 191 1.67 20.53 2.57
C PRO A 191 1.43 19.13 1.96
N PHE A 192 1.88 18.90 0.73
CA PHE A 192 1.69 17.64 0.03
C PHE A 192 2.81 16.61 0.23
N ARG A 193 3.79 16.85 1.12
CA ARG A 193 4.93 15.96 1.36
C ARG A 193 4.51 14.54 1.70
N THR A 194 3.47 14.37 2.51
CA THR A 194 2.90 13.06 2.84
C THR A 194 2.54 12.26 1.58
N PHE A 195 1.88 12.91 0.62
CA PHE A 195 1.54 12.27 -0.66
C PHE A 195 2.79 11.97 -1.49
N MET A 196 3.81 12.83 -1.48
CA MET A 196 5.08 12.55 -2.17
C MET A 196 5.75 11.28 -1.65
N VAL A 197 5.85 11.14 -0.32
CA VAL A 197 6.44 9.96 0.32
C VAL A 197 5.65 8.70 -0.02
N VAL A 198 4.31 8.75 0.09
CA VAL A 198 3.47 7.60 -0.24
C VAL A 198 3.57 7.27 -1.73
N LYS A 199 3.56 8.26 -2.63
CA LYS A 199 3.73 8.07 -4.08
C LYS A 199 5.05 7.35 -4.39
N ASP A 200 6.16 7.80 -3.82
CA ASP A 200 7.48 7.21 -4.06
C ASP A 200 7.55 5.79 -3.49
N PHE A 201 6.98 5.57 -2.30
CA PHE A 201 6.86 4.24 -1.72
C PHE A 201 6.01 3.29 -2.57
N LEU A 202 4.89 3.76 -3.15
CA LEU A 202 4.06 2.93 -4.04
C LEU A 202 4.80 2.50 -5.30
N MET A 203 5.68 3.35 -5.84
CA MET A 203 6.54 2.96 -6.96
C MET A 203 7.53 1.86 -6.56
N ILE A 204 8.11 1.98 -5.37
CA ILE A 204 9.00 0.96 -4.80
C ILE A 204 8.23 -0.34 -4.56
N LEU A 205 7.04 -0.27 -3.96
CA LEU A 205 6.19 -1.43 -3.66
C LEU A 205 5.80 -2.17 -4.94
N ASP A 206 5.37 -1.45 -5.99
CA ASP A 206 5.03 -2.03 -7.29
C ASP A 206 6.21 -2.81 -7.89
N ARG A 207 7.41 -2.23 -7.84
CA ARG A 207 8.65 -2.91 -8.26
C ARG A 207 8.90 -4.18 -7.44
N VAL A 208 8.81 -4.11 -6.11
CA VAL A 208 9.03 -5.28 -5.23
C VAL A 208 7.99 -6.36 -5.48
N CYS A 209 6.72 -6.01 -5.68
CA CYS A 209 5.67 -6.98 -6.03
C CYS A 209 6.00 -7.74 -7.32
N LYS A 210 6.53 -7.05 -8.35
CA LYS A 210 6.99 -7.69 -9.59
C LYS A 210 8.18 -8.62 -9.35
N GLU A 211 9.17 -8.19 -8.57
CA GLU A 211 10.34 -9.00 -8.20
C GLU A 211 9.91 -10.28 -7.44
N VAL A 212 9.02 -10.16 -6.45
CA VAL A 212 8.46 -11.29 -5.69
C VAL A 212 7.63 -12.22 -6.58
N GLY A 213 6.85 -11.67 -7.51
CA GLY A 213 6.11 -12.47 -8.51
C GLY A 213 7.02 -13.36 -9.33
N MET A 214 8.11 -12.81 -9.87
CA MET A 214 9.11 -13.58 -10.63
C MET A 214 9.79 -14.67 -9.79
N ILE A 215 10.09 -14.38 -8.52
CA ILE A 215 10.68 -15.36 -7.60
C ILE A 215 9.69 -16.52 -7.38
N ASN A 216 8.42 -16.21 -7.10
CA ASN A 216 7.40 -17.22 -6.87
C ASN A 216 7.20 -18.13 -8.09
N GLU A 217 7.22 -17.58 -9.31
CA GLU A 217 7.15 -18.38 -10.55
C GLU A 217 8.35 -19.33 -10.71
N ARG A 218 9.57 -18.84 -10.49
CA ARG A 218 10.80 -19.66 -10.59
C ARG A 218 10.82 -20.82 -9.58
N THR A 219 10.36 -20.58 -8.35
CA THR A 219 10.28 -21.62 -7.32
C THR A 219 9.27 -22.70 -7.70
N VAL A 220 8.12 -22.33 -8.29
CA VAL A 220 7.12 -23.29 -8.77
C VAL A 220 7.67 -24.14 -9.91
N VAL A 221 8.31 -23.53 -10.90
CA VAL A 221 8.91 -24.25 -12.05
C VAL A 221 10.02 -25.22 -11.61
N SER A 222 10.87 -24.82 -10.65
CA SER A 222 11.92 -25.67 -10.09
C SER A 222 11.36 -26.84 -9.28
N SER A 223 10.21 -26.68 -8.62
CA SER A 223 9.55 -27.76 -7.86
C SER A 223 8.82 -28.78 -8.74
N ALA A 224 8.34 -28.35 -9.92
CA ALA A 224 7.70 -29.20 -10.91
C ALA A 224 8.70 -30.12 -11.65
N HIS A 225 10.01 -29.77 -11.64
CA HIS A 225 11.09 -30.54 -12.26
C HIS A 225 11.81 -31.49 -11.27
N LYS A 226 11.15 -31.98 -10.21
CA LYS A 226 11.70 -33.09 -9.41
C LYS A 226 11.80 -34.33 -10.32
N PHE A 227 13.01 -34.60 -10.82
CA PHE A 227 13.32 -35.80 -11.58
C PHE A 227 12.91 -37.05 -10.78
N PRO A 228 12.21 -38.02 -11.39
CA PRO A 228 12.01 -39.32 -10.76
C PRO A 228 13.39 -39.92 -10.48
N VAL A 229 13.64 -40.31 -9.22
CA VAL A 229 14.80 -41.13 -8.89
C VAL A 229 14.69 -42.41 -9.76
N PRO A 230 15.69 -42.76 -10.59
CA PRO A 230 15.60 -43.97 -11.39
C PRO A 230 15.59 -45.17 -10.44
N VAL A 231 14.50 -45.92 -10.42
CA VAL A 231 14.48 -47.23 -9.78
C VAL A 231 15.36 -48.14 -10.64
N ASN A 232 16.52 -48.53 -10.11
CA ASN A 232 17.46 -49.42 -10.79
C ASN A 232 16.78 -50.79 -10.98
N PRO A 233 16.54 -51.27 -12.23
CA PRO A 233 15.85 -52.54 -12.48
C PRO A 233 16.65 -53.79 -12.08
N ASN A 234 17.91 -53.63 -11.66
CA ASN A 234 18.83 -54.76 -11.46
C ASN A 234 19.03 -55.20 -10.00
N LEU A 235 18.19 -54.78 -9.06
CA LEU A 235 18.19 -55.38 -7.72
C LEU A 235 17.15 -56.49 -7.66
N GLN A 236 17.63 -57.73 -7.82
CA GLN A 236 16.80 -58.92 -7.61
C GLN A 236 16.29 -58.98 -6.17
N PRO A 237 15.03 -59.38 -5.94
CA PRO A 237 14.52 -59.61 -4.59
C PRO A 237 15.12 -60.91 -4.06
N VAL A 238 15.94 -60.80 -3.01
CA VAL A 238 16.39 -61.97 -2.25
C VAL A 238 15.19 -62.53 -1.49
N THR A 239 14.58 -63.57 -2.04
CA THR A 239 13.71 -64.46 -1.29
C THR A 239 14.60 -65.43 -0.52
N SER A 240 14.62 -65.31 0.80
CA SER A 240 15.18 -66.36 1.66
C SER A 240 14.08 -66.86 2.59
N SER A 241 13.45 -67.94 2.13
CA SER A 241 12.65 -68.84 2.94
C SER A 241 13.56 -69.55 3.95
N TYR A 242 13.37 -69.28 5.24
CA TYR A 242 13.85 -70.17 6.30
C TYR A 242 12.70 -70.64 7.16
N THR A 243 12.56 -71.96 7.14
CA THR A 243 11.68 -72.82 7.90
C THR A 243 11.94 -72.72 9.41
N ALA A 244 10.86 -73.00 10.14
CA ALA A 244 10.71 -72.96 11.58
C ALA A 244 11.81 -73.67 12.39
N LYS A 245 12.16 -73.07 13.54
CA LYS A 245 12.42 -73.78 14.79
C LYS A 245 11.99 -72.93 15.99
N ARG A 246 10.96 -73.41 16.70
CA ARG A 246 10.60 -72.99 18.07
C ARG A 246 11.78 -73.27 19.01
N GLN A 247 12.05 -72.36 19.93
CA GLN A 247 12.16 -72.66 21.36
C GLN A 247 12.16 -71.40 22.23
N HIS A 248 11.59 -71.58 23.42
CA HIS A 248 11.22 -70.62 24.45
C HIS A 248 12.36 -69.81 25.05
N SER A 249 12.04 -68.59 25.51
CA SER A 249 12.37 -68.11 26.85
C SER A 249 11.63 -66.78 27.11
N SER A 250 10.45 -66.89 27.70
CA SER A 250 9.80 -65.80 28.43
C SER A 250 10.47 -65.71 29.79
N SER A 251 11.00 -64.55 30.17
CA SER A 251 11.22 -64.22 31.57
C SER A 251 10.46 -62.95 31.84
N ASP A 252 9.37 -63.11 32.56
CA ASP A 252 8.79 -62.08 33.40
C ASP A 252 9.87 -61.64 34.42
N ASP A 253 9.92 -60.36 34.74
CA ASP A 253 9.54 -59.93 36.08
C ASP A 253 9.60 -58.41 36.21
N GLU A 254 8.61 -57.94 36.97
CA GLU A 254 8.20 -56.59 37.23
C GLU A 254 9.10 -55.84 38.25
N TYR A 255 8.86 -54.53 38.31
CA TYR A 255 8.80 -53.69 39.50
C TYR A 255 10.05 -53.03 40.14
N LEU A 256 9.81 -51.73 40.37
CA LEU A 256 10.14 -50.87 41.52
C LEU A 256 11.46 -50.08 41.56
N SER A 257 11.28 -48.77 41.33
CA SER A 257 11.65 -47.64 42.18
C SER A 257 12.99 -47.65 42.92
N SER A 258 13.85 -46.68 42.59
CA SER A 258 14.26 -45.56 43.47
C SER A 258 14.97 -44.48 42.65
#